data_AF-U2SPU2-F1
#
_entry.id   AF-U2SPU2-F1
#
_cell.length_a   1.000
_cell.length_b   1.000
_cell.length_c   1.000
_cell.angle_alpha   90.00
_cell.angle_beta   90.00
_cell.angle_gamma   90.00
#
_symmetry.space_group_name_H-M   'P 1'
#
loop_
_entity.id
_entity.type
_entity.pdbx_description
1 polymer ?
#
loop_
_entity_poly.entity_id
_entity_poly.type
_entity_poly.pdbx_seq_one_letter_code
_entity_poly.pdbx_strand_id
1 'polypeptide(L)'
;MAIDESNFTQVFRGYDKDEVDKAVQELRRELIKSNTQASDSTKEIKRLQLRIDELSAEIEEVGSPTYSGLGTKLENTLRVAEEQSTRLIAQADIDAEKLRAGVADEIEKVKKAAAQQAERLIADATARATTALEDAQIEATELQAKTRADKETLLNDAMREAAGIRGAVATEAAELRATSKREA
;
A
#
# COMPACT_ATOMS: atom_id res chain seq x y z
N MET A 1 56.71 69.34 -8.00
CA MET A 1 57.40 69.82 -9.21
C MET A 1 58.37 70.88 -8.76
N ALA A 2 59.60 70.47 -8.44
CA ALA A 2 60.68 71.37 -8.11
C ALA A 2 61.31 71.81 -9.43
N ILE A 3 61.38 73.10 -9.68
CA ILE A 3 62.16 73.65 -10.78
C ILE A 3 63.59 73.71 -10.22
N ASP A 4 64.39 72.70 -10.54
CA ASP A 4 65.83 72.76 -10.25
C ASP A 4 66.44 73.70 -11.30
N GLU A 5 66.63 74.96 -10.92
CA GLU A 5 67.41 75.91 -11.71
C GLU A 5 68.89 75.52 -11.59
N SER A 6 69.30 74.50 -12.35
CA SER A 6 70.70 74.11 -12.48
C SER A 6 71.45 75.23 -13.23
N ASN A 7 71.93 76.23 -12.49
CA ASN A 7 72.68 77.36 -13.02
C ASN A 7 74.07 76.90 -13.44
N PHE A 8 74.28 76.69 -14.74
CA PHE A 8 75.58 76.37 -15.32
C PHE A 8 76.54 77.56 -15.25
N THR A 9 77.79 77.32 -14.87
CA THR A 9 78.85 78.35 -14.85
C THR A 9 79.19 78.82 -16.28
N GLN A 10 79.34 80.13 -16.51
CA GLN A 10 79.73 80.67 -17.82
C GLN A 10 81.26 80.81 -17.95
N VAL A 11 81.81 80.30 -19.06
CA VAL A 11 83.22 80.43 -19.48
C VAL A 11 83.26 81.21 -20.82
N PHE A 12 84.45 81.65 -21.27
CA PHE A 12 84.57 82.58 -22.41
C PHE A 12 83.81 82.07 -23.65
N ARG A 13 82.68 82.72 -23.96
CA ARG A 13 81.72 82.40 -25.05
C ARG A 13 80.90 81.11 -24.89
N GLY A 14 80.58 80.65 -23.66
CA GLY A 14 79.65 79.52 -23.46
C GLY A 14 79.45 79.09 -22.00
N TYR A 15 78.68 78.01 -21.79
CA TYR A 15 78.56 77.34 -20.49
C TYR A 15 79.69 76.31 -20.29
N ASP A 16 80.00 75.99 -19.03
CA ASP A 16 80.96 74.94 -18.69
C ASP A 16 80.48 73.60 -19.22
N LYS A 17 81.28 73.03 -20.13
CA LYS A 17 80.95 71.80 -20.83
C LYS A 17 80.83 70.61 -19.87
N ASP A 18 81.65 70.54 -18.83
CA ASP A 18 81.66 69.40 -17.90
C ASP A 18 80.44 69.42 -16.98
N GLU A 19 79.94 70.60 -16.61
CA GLU A 19 78.70 70.76 -15.84
C GLU A 19 77.47 70.42 -16.69
N VAL A 20 77.43 70.87 -17.95
CA VAL A 20 76.35 70.55 -18.89
C VAL A 20 76.34 69.06 -19.22
N ASP A 21 77.49 68.44 -19.48
CA ASP A 21 77.57 67.00 -19.75
C ASP A 21 77.09 66.16 -18.55
N LYS A 22 77.38 66.59 -17.31
CA LYS A 22 76.85 65.94 -16.10
C LYS A 22 75.34 66.06 -15.98
N ALA A 23 74.79 67.27 -16.15
CA ALA A 23 73.33 67.49 -16.09
C ALA A 23 72.59 66.73 -17.20
N VAL A 24 73.14 66.67 -18.42
CA VAL A 24 72.58 65.87 -19.51
C VAL A 24 72.64 64.38 -19.19
N GLN A 25 73.72 63.89 -18.56
CA GLN A 25 73.79 62.50 -18.11
C GLN A 25 72.78 62.19 -16.99
N GLU A 26 72.56 63.12 -16.08
CA GLU A 26 71.56 62.99 -15.01
C GLU A 26 70.14 62.98 -15.57
N LEU A 27 69.78 63.92 -16.44
CA LEU A 27 68.50 63.94 -17.15
C LEU A 27 68.29 62.67 -17.98
N ARG A 28 69.34 62.13 -18.62
CA ARG A 28 69.26 60.83 -19.32
C ARG A 28 68.96 59.69 -18.35
N ARG A 29 69.60 59.66 -17.17
CA ARG A 29 69.31 58.64 -16.15
C ARG A 29 67.90 58.77 -15.61
N GLU A 30 67.43 59.99 -15.34
CA GLU A 30 66.05 60.23 -14.91
C GLU A 30 65.03 59.87 -15.98
N LEU A 31 65.31 60.17 -17.25
CA LEU A 31 64.44 59.78 -18.36
C LEU A 31 64.36 58.25 -18.48
N ILE A 32 65.49 57.54 -18.35
CA ILE A 32 65.51 56.08 -18.33
C ILE A 32 64.69 55.56 -17.15
N LYS A 33 64.89 56.11 -15.95
CA LYS A 33 64.15 55.74 -14.73
C LYS A 33 62.64 55.96 -14.88
N SER A 34 62.24 57.12 -15.40
CA SER A 34 60.83 57.44 -15.67
C SER A 34 60.22 56.51 -16.71
N ASN A 35 60.95 56.20 -17.78
CA ASN A 35 60.50 55.26 -18.80
C ASN A 35 60.34 53.84 -18.24
N THR A 36 61.27 53.38 -17.38
CA THR A 36 61.13 52.08 -16.71
C THR A 36 59.91 52.06 -15.78
N GLN A 37 59.70 53.12 -15.00
CA GLN A 37 58.55 53.22 -14.10
C GLN A 37 57.22 53.27 -14.85
N ALA A 38 57.16 53.97 -15.98
CA ALA A 38 55.98 54.01 -16.85
C ALA A 38 55.68 52.64 -17.46
N SER A 39 56.72 51.91 -17.90
CA SER A 39 56.59 50.55 -18.42
C SER A 39 56.04 49.58 -17.37
N ASP A 40 56.57 49.64 -16.15
CA ASP A 40 56.13 48.75 -15.07
C ASP A 40 54.71 49.09 -14.60
N SER A 41 54.36 50.37 -14.50
CA SER A 41 52.99 50.81 -14.22
C SER A 41 52.00 50.33 -15.28
N THR A 42 52.41 50.34 -16.55
CA THR A 42 51.57 49.84 -17.66
C THR A 42 51.34 48.33 -17.55
N LYS A 43 52.36 47.55 -17.15
CA LYS A 43 52.20 46.11 -16.89
C LYS A 43 51.24 45.86 -15.72
N GLU A 44 51.36 46.64 -14.66
CA GLU A 44 50.51 46.50 -13.48
C GLU A 44 49.04 46.86 -13.78
N ILE A 45 48.80 47.93 -14.54
CA ILE A 45 47.45 48.28 -15.03
C ILE A 45 46.84 47.14 -15.82
N LYS A 46 47.59 46.53 -16.76
CA LYS A 46 47.10 45.38 -17.52
C LYS A 46 46.78 44.18 -16.64
N ARG A 47 47.63 43.88 -15.65
CA ARG A 47 47.39 42.80 -14.67
C ARG A 47 46.12 43.07 -13.86
N LEU A 48 45.93 44.30 -13.39
CA LEU A 48 44.74 44.69 -12.63
C LEU A 48 43.47 44.64 -13.48
N GLN A 49 43.53 45.06 -14.75
CA GLN A 49 42.41 44.95 -15.70
C GLN A 49 41.99 43.49 -15.90
N LEU A 50 42.93 42.59 -16.17
CA LEU A 50 42.63 41.15 -16.27
C LEU A 50 41.98 40.62 -14.99
N ARG A 51 42.47 41.04 -13.82
CA ARG A 51 41.88 40.62 -12.54
C ARG A 51 40.47 41.17 -12.33
N ILE A 52 40.21 42.40 -12.78
CA ILE A 52 38.86 42.99 -12.73
C ILE A 52 37.94 42.24 -13.68
N ASP A 53 38.38 41.88 -14.88
CA ASP A 53 37.58 41.12 -15.83
C ASP A 53 37.26 39.70 -15.30
N GLU A 54 38.25 39.02 -14.71
CA GLU A 54 38.05 37.72 -14.03
C GLU A 54 37.04 37.83 -12.88
N LEU A 55 37.21 38.81 -11.98
CA LEU A 55 36.31 39.00 -10.85
C LEU A 55 34.91 39.43 -11.31
N SER A 56 34.81 40.20 -12.41
CA SER A 56 33.53 40.59 -12.99
C SER A 56 32.83 39.39 -13.60
N ALA A 57 33.56 38.49 -14.27
CA ALA A 57 33.02 37.23 -14.77
C ALA A 57 32.58 36.30 -13.63
N GLU A 58 33.36 36.19 -12.55
CA GLU A 58 33.00 35.43 -11.35
C GLU A 58 31.76 36.03 -10.66
N ILE A 59 31.65 37.36 -10.59
CA ILE A 59 30.45 38.06 -10.08
C ILE A 59 29.27 37.88 -11.03
N GLU A 60 29.44 37.73 -12.33
CA GLU A 60 28.36 37.43 -13.27
C GLU A 60 27.88 35.97 -13.14
N GLU A 61 28.82 35.04 -12.91
CA GLU A 61 28.54 33.63 -12.64
C GLU A 61 27.85 33.43 -11.27
N VAL A 62 28.25 34.20 -10.25
CA VAL A 62 27.66 34.17 -8.90
C VAL A 62 26.44 35.11 -8.78
N GLY A 63 26.33 36.13 -9.61
CA GLY A 63 25.32 37.21 -9.59
C GLY A 63 24.17 37.04 -10.58
N SER A 64 24.20 35.97 -11.39
CA SER A 64 23.07 35.51 -12.20
C SER A 64 22.02 34.59 -11.52
N PRO A 65 21.94 34.39 -10.19
CA PRO A 65 20.68 34.05 -9.55
C PRO A 65 19.87 35.34 -9.34
N THR A 66 19.42 35.94 -10.43
CA THR A 66 18.46 37.05 -10.35
C THR A 66 17.14 36.53 -9.75
N TYR A 67 16.41 37.38 -9.02
CA TYR A 67 15.07 37.09 -8.49
C TYR A 67 14.09 36.46 -9.52
N SER A 68 14.34 36.68 -10.82
CA SER A 68 13.65 36.04 -11.96
C SER A 68 13.98 34.54 -12.13
N GLY A 69 15.23 34.14 -11.90
CA GLY A 69 15.69 32.74 -11.93
C GLY A 69 15.19 31.90 -10.76
N LEU A 70 15.01 32.52 -9.58
CA LEU A 70 14.36 31.89 -8.43
C LEU A 70 12.86 31.66 -8.70
N GLY A 71 12.18 32.60 -9.34
CA GLY A 71 10.77 32.46 -9.75
C GLY A 71 10.55 31.33 -10.76
N THR A 72 11.37 31.24 -11.80
CA THR A 72 11.28 30.18 -12.81
C THR A 72 11.65 28.79 -12.28
N LYS A 73 12.64 28.69 -11.37
CA LYS A 73 12.97 27.41 -10.70
C LYS A 73 11.89 26.98 -9.71
N LEU A 74 11.29 27.92 -8.99
CA LEU A 74 10.15 27.67 -8.10
C LEU A 74 8.91 27.26 -8.90
N GLU A 75 8.60 27.94 -9.99
CA GLU A 75 7.50 27.60 -10.90
C GLU A 75 7.70 26.20 -11.50
N ASN A 76 8.90 25.86 -11.96
CA ASN A 76 9.17 24.52 -12.49
C ASN A 76 9.03 23.44 -11.41
N THR A 77 9.45 23.73 -10.17
CA THR A 77 9.31 22.80 -9.04
C THR A 77 7.85 22.64 -8.63
N LEU A 78 7.08 23.72 -8.57
CA LEU A 78 5.64 23.68 -8.29
C LEU A 78 4.88 22.94 -9.38
N ARG A 79 5.20 23.19 -10.66
CA ARG A 79 4.62 22.48 -11.80
C ARG A 79 4.90 20.97 -11.75
N VAL A 80 6.14 20.58 -11.44
CA VAL A 80 6.51 19.17 -11.27
C VAL A 80 5.79 18.56 -10.06
N ALA A 81 5.69 19.29 -8.94
CA ALA A 81 4.98 18.83 -7.76
C ALA A 81 3.46 18.69 -8.00
N GLU A 82 2.84 19.60 -8.75
CA GLU A 82 1.43 19.54 -9.14
C GLU A 82 1.17 18.36 -10.09
N GLU A 83 2.04 18.17 -11.08
CA GLU A 83 1.94 17.04 -12.00
C GLU A 83 2.15 15.70 -11.28
N GLN A 84 3.09 15.64 -10.33
CA GLN A 84 3.28 14.48 -9.47
C GLN A 84 2.09 14.24 -8.54
N SER A 85 1.52 15.29 -7.94
CA SER A 85 0.35 15.19 -7.07
C SER A 85 -0.87 14.69 -7.85
N THR A 86 -1.10 15.23 -9.04
CA THR A 86 -2.19 14.80 -9.93
C THR A 86 -2.02 13.34 -10.32
N ARG A 87 -0.80 12.93 -10.68
CA ARG A 87 -0.50 11.52 -10.97
C ARG A 87 -0.70 10.62 -9.76
N LEU A 88 -0.28 11.05 -8.57
CA LEU A 88 -0.43 10.28 -7.34
C LEU A 88 -1.92 10.11 -6.97
N ILE A 89 -2.72 11.16 -7.10
CA ILE A 89 -4.17 11.12 -6.86
C ILE A 89 -4.84 10.16 -7.85
N ALA A 90 -4.55 10.31 -9.15
CA ALA A 90 -5.10 9.43 -10.17
C ALA A 90 -4.72 7.96 -9.94
N GLN A 91 -3.48 7.69 -9.53
CA GLN A 91 -3.03 6.34 -9.20
C GLN A 91 -3.76 5.79 -7.97
N ALA A 92 -3.91 6.59 -6.91
CA ALA A 92 -4.65 6.20 -5.71
C ALA A 92 -6.13 5.92 -6.02
N ASP A 93 -6.75 6.69 -6.90
CA ASP A 93 -8.13 6.47 -7.34
C ASP A 93 -8.27 5.17 -8.13
N ILE A 94 -7.35 4.89 -9.05
CA ILE A 94 -7.30 3.63 -9.81
C ILE A 94 -7.13 2.44 -8.86
N ASP A 95 -6.22 2.54 -7.90
CA ASP A 95 -5.95 1.45 -6.96
C ASP A 95 -7.12 1.23 -5.99
N ALA A 96 -7.77 2.31 -5.54
CA ALA A 96 -8.99 2.23 -4.76
C ALA A 96 -10.13 1.57 -5.55
N GLU A 97 -10.29 1.89 -6.83
CA GLU A 97 -11.31 1.27 -7.67
C GLU A 97 -11.01 -0.21 -7.95
N LYS A 98 -9.76 -0.57 -8.22
CA LYS A 98 -9.33 -1.96 -8.34
C LYS A 98 -9.57 -2.74 -7.05
N LEU A 99 -9.26 -2.14 -5.90
CA LEU A 99 -9.50 -2.76 -4.60
C LEU A 99 -10.99 -2.96 -4.36
N ARG A 100 -11.83 -1.94 -4.63
CA ARG A 100 -13.29 -2.04 -4.52
C ARG A 100 -13.86 -3.14 -5.40
N ALA A 101 -13.43 -3.20 -6.67
CA ALA A 101 -13.85 -4.23 -7.61
C ALA A 101 -13.42 -5.64 -7.15
N GLY A 102 -12.16 -5.78 -6.70
CA GLY A 102 -11.65 -7.05 -6.19
C GLY A 102 -12.41 -7.54 -4.95
N VAL A 103 -12.71 -6.64 -4.01
CA VAL A 103 -13.51 -6.94 -2.82
C VAL A 103 -14.95 -7.31 -3.20
N ALA A 104 -15.56 -6.61 -4.16
CA ALA A 104 -16.90 -6.95 -4.64
C ALA A 104 -16.95 -8.36 -5.25
N ASP A 105 -15.97 -8.71 -6.09
CA ASP A 105 -15.85 -10.04 -6.68
C ASP A 105 -15.63 -11.13 -5.62
N GLU A 106 -14.81 -10.86 -4.59
CA GLU A 106 -14.59 -11.78 -3.48
C GLU A 106 -15.85 -11.98 -2.64
N ILE A 107 -16.58 -10.90 -2.34
CA ILE A 107 -17.87 -10.96 -1.64
C ILE A 107 -18.86 -11.83 -2.41
N GLU A 108 -18.99 -11.64 -3.73
CA GLU A 108 -19.91 -12.44 -4.54
C GLU A 108 -19.49 -13.92 -4.62
N LYS A 109 -18.17 -14.21 -4.68
CA LYS A 109 -17.67 -15.59 -4.56
C LYS A 109 -18.03 -16.22 -3.23
N VAL A 110 -17.80 -15.51 -2.12
CA VAL A 110 -18.11 -16.00 -0.77
C VAL A 110 -19.61 -16.22 -0.60
N LYS A 111 -20.45 -15.26 -1.04
CA LYS A 111 -21.91 -15.42 -1.02
C LYS A 111 -22.37 -16.64 -1.80
N LYS A 112 -21.85 -16.83 -3.03
CA LYS A 112 -22.22 -17.96 -3.87
C LYS A 112 -21.80 -19.29 -3.23
N ALA A 113 -20.58 -19.36 -2.68
CA ALA A 113 -20.10 -20.54 -1.98
C ALA A 113 -20.96 -20.85 -0.73
N ALA A 114 -21.28 -19.83 0.07
CA ALA A 114 -22.13 -19.97 1.25
C ALA A 114 -23.54 -20.43 0.89
N ALA A 115 -24.14 -19.86 -0.17
CA ALA A 115 -25.45 -20.27 -0.67
C ALA A 115 -25.46 -21.73 -1.13
N GLN A 116 -24.46 -22.14 -1.90
CA GLN A 116 -24.32 -23.54 -2.34
C GLN A 116 -24.12 -24.51 -1.16
N GLN A 117 -23.34 -24.12 -0.16
CA GLN A 117 -23.14 -24.93 1.03
C GLN A 117 -24.42 -25.04 1.85
N ALA A 118 -25.17 -23.96 2.02
CA ALA A 118 -26.46 -23.95 2.70
C ALA A 118 -27.47 -24.85 1.97
N GLU A 119 -27.55 -24.74 0.64
CA GLU A 119 -28.43 -25.58 -0.18
C GLU A 119 -28.08 -27.07 -0.04
N ARG A 120 -26.80 -27.43 -0.08
CA ARG A 120 -26.34 -28.81 0.15
C ARG A 120 -26.71 -29.32 1.54
N LEU A 121 -26.54 -28.49 2.56
CA LEU A 121 -26.85 -28.85 3.94
C LEU A 121 -28.35 -29.06 4.13
N ILE A 122 -29.19 -28.19 3.56
CA ILE A 122 -30.64 -28.32 3.59
C ILE A 122 -31.06 -29.59 2.83
N ALA A 123 -30.49 -29.86 1.66
CA ALA A 123 -30.80 -31.04 0.88
C ALA A 123 -30.44 -32.34 1.62
N ASP A 124 -29.25 -32.41 2.23
CA ASP A 124 -28.81 -33.56 3.04
C ASP A 124 -29.68 -33.72 4.30
N ALA A 125 -29.96 -32.64 5.03
CA ALA A 125 -30.85 -32.67 6.19
C ALA A 125 -32.27 -33.14 5.82
N THR A 126 -32.79 -32.68 4.68
CA THR A 126 -34.12 -33.09 4.19
C THR A 126 -34.12 -34.56 3.78
N ALA A 127 -33.09 -35.04 3.07
CA ALA A 127 -32.98 -36.44 2.69
C ALA A 127 -32.93 -37.35 3.93
N ARG A 128 -32.11 -37.00 4.94
CA ARG A 128 -32.04 -37.74 6.21
C ARG A 128 -33.36 -37.73 6.97
N ALA A 129 -34.05 -36.59 7.00
CA ALA A 129 -35.35 -36.48 7.65
C ALA A 129 -36.40 -37.36 6.96
N THR A 130 -36.42 -37.39 5.63
CA THR A 130 -37.32 -38.26 4.86
C THR A 130 -37.04 -39.73 5.14
N THR A 131 -35.78 -40.16 5.08
CA THR A 131 -35.41 -41.56 5.41
C THR A 131 -35.80 -41.92 6.84
N ALA A 132 -35.53 -41.06 7.82
CA ALA A 132 -35.90 -41.31 9.20
C ALA A 132 -37.43 -41.43 9.39
N LEU A 133 -38.22 -40.64 8.65
CA LEU A 133 -39.68 -40.74 8.66
C LEU A 133 -40.17 -42.04 7.99
N GLU A 134 -39.56 -42.44 6.89
CA GLU A 134 -39.88 -43.70 6.20
C GLU A 134 -39.56 -44.91 7.10
N ASP A 135 -38.39 -44.93 7.71
CA ASP A 135 -37.97 -45.98 8.66
C ASP A 135 -38.93 -46.06 9.86
N ALA A 136 -39.24 -44.91 10.47
CA ALA A 136 -40.18 -44.85 11.60
C ALA A 136 -41.59 -45.32 11.19
N GLN A 137 -42.03 -45.02 9.97
CA GLN A 137 -43.32 -45.47 9.46
C GLN A 137 -43.33 -46.99 9.23
N ILE A 138 -42.25 -47.55 8.68
CA ILE A 138 -42.09 -49.00 8.50
C ILE A 138 -42.14 -49.69 9.87
N GLU A 139 -41.31 -49.26 10.82
CA GLU A 139 -41.27 -49.82 12.18
C GLU A 139 -42.64 -49.75 12.87
N ALA A 140 -43.35 -48.61 12.74
CA ALA A 140 -44.68 -48.45 13.31
C ALA A 140 -45.69 -49.43 12.69
N THR A 141 -45.65 -49.64 11.36
CA THR A 141 -46.53 -50.59 10.68
C THR A 141 -46.23 -52.04 11.06
N GLU A 142 -44.95 -52.40 11.18
CA GLU A 142 -44.51 -53.72 11.62
C GLU A 142 -44.93 -53.98 13.07
N LEU A 143 -44.73 -53.02 13.97
CA LEU A 143 -45.16 -53.12 15.36
C LEU A 143 -46.68 -53.29 15.46
N GLN A 144 -47.46 -52.54 14.68
CA GLN A 144 -48.91 -52.70 14.65
C GLN A 144 -49.33 -54.08 14.14
N ALA A 145 -48.69 -54.59 13.07
CA ALA A 145 -48.97 -55.91 12.53
C ALA A 145 -48.65 -57.01 13.56
N LYS A 146 -47.48 -56.94 14.19
CA LYS A 146 -47.07 -57.85 15.27
C LYS A 146 -48.04 -57.81 16.44
N THR A 147 -48.37 -56.62 16.94
CA THR A 147 -49.31 -56.46 18.07
C THR A 147 -50.69 -57.03 17.75
N ARG A 148 -51.17 -56.89 16.50
CA ARG A 148 -52.45 -57.50 16.07
C ARG A 148 -52.38 -59.02 16.05
N ALA A 149 -51.30 -59.60 15.52
CA ALA A 149 -51.10 -61.04 15.50
C ALA A 149 -50.98 -61.63 16.92
N ASP A 150 -50.24 -60.96 17.80
CA ASP A 150 -50.09 -61.35 19.21
C ASP A 150 -51.44 -61.29 19.94
N LYS A 151 -52.24 -60.23 19.69
CA LYS A 151 -53.60 -60.10 20.23
C LYS A 151 -54.51 -61.22 19.76
N GLU A 152 -54.50 -61.54 18.47
CA GLU A 152 -55.33 -62.62 17.90
C GLU A 152 -54.95 -63.98 18.50
N THR A 153 -53.66 -64.25 18.61
CA THR A 153 -53.13 -65.46 19.26
C THR A 153 -53.60 -65.55 20.71
N LEU A 154 -53.44 -64.47 21.48
CA LEU A 154 -53.87 -64.40 22.88
C LEU A 154 -55.39 -64.61 23.04
N LEU A 155 -56.20 -64.03 22.16
CA LEU A 155 -57.65 -64.23 22.18
C LEU A 155 -58.03 -65.68 21.86
N ASN A 156 -57.39 -66.29 20.87
CA ASN A 156 -57.62 -67.69 20.51
C ASN A 156 -57.23 -68.65 21.64
N ASP A 157 -56.11 -68.41 22.30
CA ASP A 157 -55.66 -69.20 23.45
C ASP A 157 -56.62 -69.05 24.64
N ALA A 158 -57.02 -67.81 24.97
CA ALA A 158 -58.01 -67.55 26.02
C ALA A 158 -59.38 -68.19 25.71
N MET A 159 -59.82 -68.17 24.44
CA MET A 159 -61.06 -68.84 24.01
C MET A 159 -60.97 -70.37 24.16
N ARG A 160 -59.84 -70.97 23.79
CA ARG A 160 -59.60 -72.41 23.96
C ARG A 160 -59.58 -72.81 25.42
N GLU A 161 -58.88 -72.04 26.26
CA GLU A 161 -58.84 -72.25 27.70
C GLU A 161 -60.24 -72.13 28.33
N ALA A 162 -60.99 -71.09 28.00
CA ALA A 162 -62.37 -70.92 28.46
C ALA A 162 -63.28 -72.07 28.02
N ALA A 163 -63.14 -72.56 26.79
CA ALA A 163 -63.87 -73.74 26.31
C ALA A 163 -63.48 -75.00 27.08
N GLY A 164 -62.19 -75.18 27.37
CA GLY A 164 -61.68 -76.28 28.19
C GLY A 164 -62.25 -76.26 29.61
N ILE A 165 -62.23 -75.11 30.28
CA ILE A 165 -62.82 -74.92 31.62
C ILE A 165 -64.32 -75.23 31.59
N ARG A 166 -65.07 -74.71 30.61
CA ARG A 166 -66.51 -75.01 30.48
C ARG A 166 -66.77 -76.49 30.26
N GLY A 167 -65.94 -77.17 29.47
CA GLY A 167 -66.03 -78.62 29.24
C GLY A 167 -65.78 -79.42 30.51
N ALA A 168 -64.75 -79.05 31.28
CA ALA A 168 -64.46 -79.66 32.58
C ALA A 168 -65.62 -79.47 33.57
N VAL A 169 -66.11 -78.24 33.73
CA VAL A 169 -67.25 -77.91 34.61
C VAL A 169 -68.52 -78.66 34.19
N ALA A 170 -68.81 -78.77 32.89
CA ALA A 170 -69.95 -79.53 32.41
C ALA A 170 -69.85 -81.03 32.73
N THR A 171 -68.63 -81.58 32.66
CA THR A 171 -68.35 -82.98 33.01
C THR A 171 -68.54 -83.20 34.50
N GLU A 172 -67.92 -82.36 35.35
CA GLU A 172 -68.09 -82.41 36.80
C GLU A 172 -69.56 -82.27 37.22
N ALA A 173 -70.31 -81.34 36.61
CA ALA A 173 -71.73 -81.16 36.88
C ALA A 173 -72.58 -82.37 36.46
N ALA A 174 -72.23 -83.04 35.35
CA ALA A 174 -72.90 -84.26 34.92
C ALA A 174 -72.62 -85.42 35.87
N GLU A 175 -71.38 -85.57 36.34
CA GLU A 175 -70.99 -86.56 37.33
C GLU A 175 -71.72 -86.35 38.65
N LEU A 176 -71.74 -85.12 39.19
CA LEU A 176 -72.48 -84.76 40.40
C LEU A 176 -73.98 -85.07 40.31
N ARG A 177 -74.61 -84.79 39.16
CA ARG A 177 -76.02 -85.15 38.93
C ARG A 177 -76.22 -86.66 38.89
N ALA A 178 -75.31 -87.39 38.25
CA ALA A 178 -75.39 -88.84 38.15
C ALA A 178 -75.21 -89.51 39.53
N THR A 179 -74.31 -89.03 40.38
CA THR A 179 -74.13 -89.51 41.75
C THR A 179 -75.33 -89.15 42.62
N SER A 180 -75.80 -87.90 42.57
CA SER A 180 -76.98 -87.46 43.34
C SER A 180 -78.24 -88.26 42.99
N LYS A 181 -78.44 -88.62 41.71
CA LYS A 181 -79.57 -89.47 41.27
C LYS A 181 -79.42 -90.94 41.68
N ARG A 182 -78.22 -91.38 42.01
CA ARG A 182 -77.93 -92.76 42.47
C ARG A 182 -78.13 -92.90 43.98
N GLU A 183 -78.02 -91.81 44.73
CA GLU A 183 -78.14 -91.77 46.19
C GLU A 183 -79.55 -91.40 46.69
N ALA A 184 -80.45 -90.94 45.80
CA ALA A 184 -81.86 -90.64 46.07
C ALA A 184 -82.78 -91.78 45.61
#